data_AF-A0AAJ2TXD9-F1
#
_entry.id   AF-A0AAJ2TXD9-F1
#
_cell.length_a   1.000
_cell.length_b   1.000
_cell.length_c   1.000
_cell.angle_alpha   90.00
_cell.angle_beta   90.00
_cell.angle_gamma   90.00
#
_symmetry.space_group_name_H-M   'P 1'
#
loop_
_entity.id
_entity.type
_entity.pdbx_description
1 polymer ?
#
loop_
_entity_poly.entity_id
_entity_poly.type
_entity_poly.pdbx_seq_one_letter_code
_entity_poly.pdbx_strand_id
1 'polypeptide(L)'
;MFDAVHQMWGVDRALYAGSYVDASPSTAIRSVDYVDLDRRAERYFADADAVRAELHAHDPHREDAVFRFHRADYREPLDIPDASVDLLISLYAGPASDHCRRYLRPGGLLLANTSHGDASLAALDPAFDLVGVITHRDGRYGLRTTDLAKDLVPASRVGVDADAIRASGRGVRYTRMAFAYVFRIAVPAGQ
;
A
#
# COMPACT_ATOMS: atom_id res chain seq x y z
N MET A 1 4.94 -4.82 10.23
CA MET A 1 4.63 -3.54 9.54
C MET A 1 3.14 -3.25 9.59
N PHE A 2 2.29 -4.12 9.03
CA PHE A 2 0.85 -3.90 8.95
C PHE A 2 0.18 -3.70 10.30
N ASP A 3 0.62 -4.42 11.33
CA ASP A 3 0.17 -4.20 12.72
C ASP A 3 0.37 -2.74 13.18
N ALA A 4 1.54 -2.15 12.95
CA ALA A 4 1.79 -0.75 13.30
C ALA A 4 0.91 0.23 12.51
N VAL A 5 0.62 -0.07 11.24
CA VAL A 5 -0.29 0.73 10.41
C VAL A 5 -1.74 0.62 10.93
N HIS A 6 -2.19 -0.60 11.24
CA HIS A 6 -3.49 -0.86 11.83
C HIS A 6 -3.66 -0.13 13.17
N GLN A 7 -2.72 -0.29 14.10
CA GLN A 7 -2.78 0.34 15.42
C GLN A 7 -2.77 1.87 15.36
N MET A 8 -2.00 2.46 14.44
CA MET A 8 -1.89 3.92 14.33
C MET A 8 -3.14 4.58 13.73
N TRP A 9 -3.79 3.93 12.76
CA TRP A 9 -4.85 4.56 11.96
C TRP A 9 -6.18 3.81 11.94
N GLY A 10 -6.31 2.68 12.63
CA GLY A 10 -7.52 1.88 12.66
C GLY A 10 -7.94 1.35 11.30
N VAL A 11 -6.97 0.95 10.46
CA VAL A 11 -7.24 0.39 9.13
C VAL A 11 -7.92 -0.96 9.27
N ASP A 12 -9.11 -1.11 8.71
CA ASP A 12 -9.90 -2.34 8.82
C ASP A 12 -10.18 -2.97 7.44
N ARG A 13 -10.19 -2.16 6.37
CA ARG A 13 -10.33 -2.62 4.99
C ARG A 13 -9.21 -2.11 4.09
N ALA A 14 -8.56 -3.02 3.36
CA ALA A 14 -7.47 -2.68 2.45
C ALA A 14 -7.63 -3.27 1.05
N LEU A 15 -7.03 -2.59 0.07
CA LEU A 15 -6.81 -3.07 -1.29
C LEU A 15 -5.30 -3.20 -1.51
N TYR A 16 -4.82 -4.38 -1.91
CA TYR A 16 -3.42 -4.62 -2.26
C TYR A 16 -3.27 -4.88 -3.76
N ALA A 17 -2.82 -3.86 -4.49
CA ALA A 17 -2.54 -3.95 -5.91
C ALA A 17 -1.16 -4.58 -6.15
N GLY A 18 -1.11 -5.59 -7.02
CA GLY A 18 0.10 -6.38 -7.32
C GLY A 18 0.59 -7.15 -6.10
N SER A 19 -0.32 -7.86 -5.43
CA SER A 19 -0.05 -8.53 -4.16
C SER A 19 0.82 -9.78 -4.27
N TYR A 20 0.95 -10.38 -5.46
CA TYR A 20 1.53 -11.71 -5.63
C TYR A 20 0.96 -12.70 -4.59
N VAL A 21 1.80 -13.50 -3.90
CA VAL A 21 1.40 -14.43 -2.82
C VAL A 21 1.50 -13.82 -1.41
N ASP A 22 1.60 -12.50 -1.31
CA ASP A 22 1.81 -11.82 -0.03
C ASP A 22 0.50 -11.64 0.75
N ALA A 23 0.16 -12.60 1.62
CA ALA A 23 -0.99 -12.50 2.53
C ALA A 23 -0.72 -11.66 3.78
N SER A 24 0.49 -11.11 3.97
CA SER A 24 0.87 -10.45 5.22
C SER A 24 -0.01 -9.27 5.66
N PRO A 25 -0.72 -8.51 4.79
CA PRO A 25 -1.70 -7.52 5.26
C PRO A 25 -2.81 -8.12 6.14
N SER A 26 -3.27 -9.34 5.85
CA SER A 26 -4.36 -10.01 6.59
C SER A 26 -3.96 -10.43 8.01
N THR A 27 -2.67 -10.37 8.35
CA THR A 27 -2.19 -10.59 9.73
C THR A 27 -2.61 -9.47 10.70
N ALA A 28 -3.01 -8.31 10.19
CA ALA A 28 -3.43 -7.17 11.02
C ALA A 28 -4.73 -6.50 10.53
N ILE A 29 -5.01 -6.55 9.22
CA ILE A 29 -6.16 -5.88 8.62
C ILE A 29 -7.27 -6.92 8.42
N ARG A 30 -8.47 -6.65 8.92
CA ARG A 30 -9.58 -7.60 8.93
C ARG A 30 -10.06 -7.98 7.53
N SER A 31 -10.22 -7.02 6.62
CA SER A 31 -10.74 -7.26 5.28
C SER A 31 -9.75 -6.82 4.22
N VAL A 32 -9.24 -7.73 3.38
CA VAL A 32 -8.26 -7.39 2.34
C VAL A 32 -8.69 -7.92 0.97
N ASP A 33 -8.82 -7.00 0.01
CA ASP A 33 -8.97 -7.29 -1.41
C ASP A 33 -7.56 -7.35 -2.04
N TYR A 34 -7.15 -8.53 -2.51
CA TYR A 34 -5.86 -8.80 -3.15
C TYR A 34 -6.04 -8.83 -4.67
N VAL A 35 -5.21 -8.12 -5.43
CA VAL A 35 -5.34 -8.01 -6.89
C VAL A 35 -4.03 -8.31 -7.59
N ASP A 36 -4.02 -9.32 -8.45
CA ASP A 36 -2.86 -9.66 -9.27
C ASP A 36 -3.26 -10.43 -10.54
N LEU A 37 -2.42 -10.39 -11.59
CA LEU A 37 -2.59 -11.19 -12.82
C LEU A 37 -1.88 -12.55 -12.73
N ASP A 38 -0.92 -12.71 -11.80
CA ASP A 38 -0.07 -13.89 -11.68
C ASP A 38 -0.89 -15.13 -11.27
N ARG A 39 -0.77 -16.20 -12.06
CA ARG A 39 -1.43 -17.49 -11.80
C ARG A 39 -0.95 -18.16 -10.51
N ARG A 40 0.24 -17.81 -10.01
CA ARG A 40 0.76 -18.28 -8.71
C ARG A 40 -0.02 -17.64 -7.57
N ALA A 41 -0.32 -16.35 -7.66
CA ALA A 41 -1.19 -15.65 -6.71
C ALA A 41 -2.59 -16.26 -6.72
N GLU A 42 -3.17 -16.48 -7.90
CA GLU A 42 -4.47 -17.15 -8.05
C GLU A 42 -4.50 -18.52 -7.37
N ARG A 43 -3.49 -19.38 -7.63
CA ARG A 43 -3.41 -20.70 -7.00
C ARG A 43 -3.22 -20.63 -5.49
N TYR A 44 -2.41 -19.69 -5.00
CA TYR A 44 -2.17 -19.50 -3.57
C TYR A 44 -3.46 -19.12 -2.85
N PHE A 45 -4.18 -18.10 -3.34
CA PHE A 45 -5.42 -17.64 -2.70
C PHE A 45 -6.64 -18.55 -2.96
N ALA A 46 -6.58 -19.44 -3.94
CA ALA A 46 -7.61 -20.46 -4.14
C ALA A 46 -7.61 -21.52 -3.02
N ASP A 47 -6.49 -21.74 -2.34
CA ASP A 47 -6.38 -22.60 -1.17
C ASP A 47 -6.65 -21.79 0.12
N ALA A 48 -7.91 -21.42 0.31
CA ALA A 48 -8.32 -20.56 1.41
C ALA A 48 -7.99 -21.17 2.79
N ASP A 49 -8.03 -22.49 2.92
CA ASP A 49 -7.71 -23.18 4.17
C ASP A 49 -6.22 -23.09 4.50
N ALA A 50 -5.34 -23.27 3.49
CA ALA A 50 -3.90 -23.08 3.68
C ALA A 50 -3.56 -21.63 4.05
N VAL A 51 -4.15 -20.64 3.38
CA VAL A 51 -3.94 -19.22 3.71
C VAL A 51 -4.44 -18.92 5.14
N ARG A 52 -5.61 -19.42 5.54
CA ARG A 52 -6.10 -19.26 6.92
C ARG A 52 -5.19 -19.92 7.94
N ALA A 53 -4.64 -21.10 7.64
CA ALA A 53 -3.69 -21.78 8.51
C ALA A 53 -2.39 -20.97 8.68
N GLU A 54 -1.88 -20.35 7.59
CA GLU A 54 -0.73 -19.45 7.64
C GLU A 54 -1.00 -18.23 8.53
N LEU A 55 -2.16 -17.59 8.36
CA LEU A 55 -2.56 -16.44 9.18
C LEU A 55 -2.72 -16.81 10.65
N HIS A 56 -3.35 -17.94 10.95
CA HIS A 56 -3.52 -18.45 12.32
C HIS A 56 -2.17 -18.83 12.97
N ALA A 57 -1.23 -19.37 12.19
CA ALA A 57 0.12 -19.65 12.69
C ALA A 57 0.90 -18.38 13.07
N HIS A 58 0.59 -17.25 12.41
CA HIS A 58 1.14 -15.95 12.76
C HIS A 58 0.45 -15.33 13.99
N ASP A 59 -0.89 -15.36 14.02
CA ASP A 59 -1.69 -14.88 15.15
C ASP A 59 -2.99 -15.71 15.27
N PRO A 60 -3.16 -16.50 16.34
CA PRO A 60 -4.35 -17.32 16.56
C PRO A 60 -5.67 -16.54 16.62
N HIS A 61 -5.63 -15.24 16.86
CA HIS A 61 -6.83 -14.40 16.95
C HIS A 61 -7.35 -13.90 15.59
N ARG A 62 -6.74 -14.32 14.47
CA ARG A 62 -7.11 -13.91 13.10
C ARG A 62 -8.23 -14.73 12.47
N GLU A 63 -9.12 -15.31 13.29
CA GLU A 63 -10.27 -16.09 12.81
C GLU A 63 -11.26 -15.23 12.00
N ASP A 64 -11.30 -13.92 12.25
CA ASP A 64 -12.17 -12.94 11.59
C ASP A 64 -11.60 -12.36 10.28
N ALA A 65 -10.39 -12.80 9.87
CA ALA A 65 -9.78 -12.33 8.64
C ALA A 65 -10.61 -12.76 7.41
N VAL A 66 -10.94 -11.78 6.59
CA VAL A 66 -11.64 -11.91 5.31
C VAL A 66 -10.69 -11.46 4.21
N PHE A 67 -10.31 -12.38 3.33
CA PHE A 67 -9.53 -12.07 2.14
C PHE A 67 -10.29 -12.47 0.88
N ARG A 68 -10.18 -11.64 -0.16
CA ARG A 68 -10.71 -11.91 -1.49
C ARG A 68 -9.60 -11.68 -2.51
N PHE A 69 -9.39 -12.66 -3.39
CA PHE A 69 -8.46 -12.50 -4.50
C PHE A 69 -9.20 -12.18 -5.80
N HIS A 70 -8.74 -11.17 -6.50
CA HIS A 70 -9.20 -10.74 -7.80
C HIS A 70 -8.09 -11.01 -8.81
N ARG A 71 -8.31 -11.98 -9.70
CA ARG A 71 -7.41 -12.16 -10.85
C ARG A 71 -7.71 -11.10 -11.91
N ALA A 72 -7.17 -9.90 -11.71
CA ALA A 72 -7.49 -8.73 -12.51
C ALA A 72 -6.26 -7.83 -12.70
N ASP A 73 -6.31 -7.00 -13.74
CA ASP A 73 -5.41 -5.88 -13.92
C ASP A 73 -5.94 -4.71 -13.10
N TYR A 74 -5.19 -4.28 -12.07
CA TYR A 74 -5.61 -3.16 -11.20
C TYR A 74 -5.69 -1.81 -11.93
N ARG A 75 -5.21 -1.74 -13.18
CA ARG A 75 -5.34 -0.56 -14.04
C ARG A 75 -6.73 -0.42 -14.65
N GLU A 76 -7.49 -1.51 -14.65
CA GLU A 76 -8.87 -1.57 -15.11
C GLU A 76 -9.85 -1.47 -13.92
N PRO A 77 -11.14 -1.16 -14.16
CA PRO A 77 -12.15 -1.20 -13.11
C PRO A 77 -12.20 -2.58 -12.42
N LEU A 78 -12.25 -2.56 -11.09
CA LEU A 78 -12.32 -3.74 -10.23
C LEU A 78 -13.74 -3.87 -9.66
N ASP A 79 -14.13 -5.09 -9.29
CA ASP A 79 -15.36 -5.36 -8.54
C ASP A 79 -15.18 -5.00 -7.05
N ILE A 80 -14.86 -3.72 -6.81
CA ILE A 80 -14.65 -3.12 -5.50
C ILE A 80 -15.41 -1.79 -5.50
N PRO A 81 -16.27 -1.50 -4.50
CA PRO A 81 -16.97 -0.23 -4.46
C PRO A 81 -16.00 0.95 -4.34
N ASP A 82 -16.33 2.07 -4.99
CA ASP A 82 -15.60 3.32 -4.82
C ASP A 82 -15.63 3.77 -3.36
N ALA A 83 -14.58 4.48 -2.94
CA ALA A 83 -14.45 5.06 -1.61
C ALA A 83 -14.70 4.08 -0.44
N SER A 84 -14.35 2.80 -0.61
CA SER A 84 -14.73 1.73 0.30
C SER A 84 -13.58 1.09 1.09
N VAL A 85 -12.33 1.43 0.77
CA VAL A 85 -11.15 0.93 1.50
C VAL A 85 -10.48 2.03 2.32
N ASP A 86 -9.95 1.66 3.48
CA ASP A 86 -9.20 2.55 4.37
C ASP A 86 -7.74 2.69 3.93
N LEU A 87 -7.19 1.64 3.30
CA LEU A 87 -5.79 1.55 2.91
C LEU A 87 -5.63 0.96 1.50
N LEU A 88 -4.85 1.63 0.67
CA LEU A 88 -4.33 1.13 -0.61
C LEU A 88 -2.86 0.76 -0.39
N ILE A 89 -2.48 -0.46 -0.74
CA ILE A 89 -1.12 -0.98 -0.60
C ILE A 89 -0.52 -1.13 -2.00
N SER A 90 0.66 -0.54 -2.18
CA SER A 90 1.42 -0.50 -3.45
C SER A 90 2.92 -0.58 -3.18
N LEU A 91 3.37 -1.76 -2.75
CA LEU A 91 4.78 -1.98 -2.40
C LEU A 91 5.61 -2.41 -3.61
N TYR A 92 5.09 -3.28 -4.47
CA TYR A 92 5.89 -3.83 -5.58
C TYR A 92 5.14 -3.85 -6.91
N ALA A 93 3.97 -3.22 -6.97
CA ALA A 93 3.25 -2.92 -8.19
C ALA A 93 3.75 -1.61 -8.81
N GLY A 94 3.36 -1.35 -10.07
CA GLY A 94 3.48 -0.03 -10.72
C GLY A 94 2.69 1.06 -9.97
N PRO A 95 2.40 2.22 -10.59
CA PRO A 95 1.75 3.35 -9.93
C PRO A 95 0.27 3.04 -9.63
N ALA A 96 0.01 2.18 -8.65
CA ALA A 96 -1.33 1.73 -8.32
C ALA A 96 -2.21 2.88 -7.82
N SER A 97 -1.62 3.91 -7.19
CA SER A 97 -2.37 5.11 -6.80
C SER A 97 -3.02 5.84 -7.98
N ASP A 98 -2.40 5.85 -9.18
CA ASP A 98 -3.00 6.48 -10.37
C ASP A 98 -4.32 5.79 -10.78
N HIS A 99 -4.47 4.49 -10.51
CA HIS A 99 -5.59 3.67 -10.99
C HIS A 99 -6.59 3.30 -9.88
N CYS A 100 -6.09 3.06 -8.67
CA CYS A 100 -6.86 2.52 -7.56
C CYS A 100 -7.27 3.59 -6.54
N ARG A 101 -6.84 4.84 -6.69
CA ARG A 101 -7.22 5.94 -5.79
C ARG A 101 -8.73 6.10 -5.62
N ARG A 102 -9.54 5.77 -6.64
CA ARG A 102 -11.01 5.82 -6.57
C ARG A 102 -11.61 4.93 -5.47
N TYR A 103 -10.92 3.84 -5.10
CA TYR A 103 -11.40 2.92 -4.07
C TYR A 103 -11.07 3.41 -2.66
N LEU A 104 -10.11 4.33 -2.50
CA LEU A 104 -9.80 4.93 -1.21
C LEU A 104 -10.94 5.82 -0.75
N ARG A 105 -11.41 5.59 0.48
CA ARG A 105 -12.33 6.51 1.13
C ARG A 105 -11.66 7.89 1.32
N PRO A 106 -12.44 8.98 1.45
CA PRO A 106 -11.90 10.27 1.88
C PRO A 106 -11.11 10.14 3.18
N GLY A 107 -9.89 10.68 3.23
CA GLY A 107 -9.00 10.53 4.39
C GLY A 107 -8.33 9.17 4.52
N GLY A 108 -8.54 8.25 3.56
CA GLY A 108 -7.85 6.97 3.48
C GLY A 108 -6.34 7.10 3.28
N LEU A 109 -5.65 5.96 3.33
CA LEU A 109 -4.20 5.89 3.32
C LEU A 109 -3.66 5.18 2.07
N LEU A 110 -2.50 5.62 1.60
CA LEU A 110 -1.67 4.91 0.64
C LEU A 110 -0.39 4.45 1.35
N LEU A 111 -0.12 3.15 1.37
CA LEU A 111 1.15 2.57 1.78
C LEU A 111 1.92 2.17 0.53
N ALA A 112 2.96 2.94 0.20
CA ALA A 112 3.74 2.73 -1.01
C ALA A 112 5.25 2.80 -0.76
N ASN A 113 6.05 2.22 -1.65
CA ASN A 113 7.49 2.45 -1.66
C ASN A 113 7.95 3.08 -2.99
N THR A 114 9.25 3.31 -3.12
CA THR A 114 9.84 3.94 -4.31
C THR A 114 10.29 2.94 -5.38
N SER A 115 10.15 1.63 -5.17
CA SER A 115 10.68 0.60 -6.08
C SER A 115 10.12 0.74 -7.50
N HIS A 116 8.82 1.05 -7.60
CA HIS A 116 8.11 1.24 -8.87
C HIS A 116 7.45 2.62 -8.98
N GLY A 117 7.95 3.59 -8.21
CA GLY A 117 7.60 5.00 -8.35
C GLY A 117 6.37 5.49 -7.59
N ASP A 118 5.52 4.62 -7.04
CA ASP A 118 4.22 5.06 -6.50
C ASP A 118 4.36 6.02 -5.30
N ALA A 119 5.26 5.74 -4.34
CA ALA A 119 5.54 6.69 -3.26
C ALA A 119 6.14 8.01 -3.76
N SER A 120 6.87 7.98 -4.87
CA SER A 120 7.44 9.19 -5.46
C SER A 120 6.41 10.02 -6.20
N LEU A 121 5.44 9.38 -6.85
CA LEU A 121 4.30 10.06 -7.45
C LEU A 121 3.40 10.68 -6.38
N ALA A 122 3.09 9.91 -5.32
CA ALA A 122 2.32 10.43 -4.18
C ALA A 122 3.00 11.63 -3.51
N ALA A 123 4.34 11.64 -3.43
CA ALA A 123 5.09 12.77 -2.90
C ALA A 123 5.02 14.06 -3.76
N LEU A 124 4.62 13.95 -5.03
CA LEU A 124 4.45 15.08 -5.96
C LEU A 124 2.98 15.51 -6.10
N ASP A 125 2.04 14.66 -5.70
CA ASP A 125 0.61 14.93 -5.80
C ASP A 125 0.14 15.74 -4.58
N PRO A 126 -0.36 16.97 -4.75
CA PRO A 126 -0.83 17.81 -3.65
C PRO A 126 -2.06 17.24 -2.92
N ALA A 127 -2.70 16.20 -3.45
CA ALA A 127 -3.77 15.50 -2.77
C ALA A 127 -3.28 14.48 -1.73
N PHE A 128 -1.98 14.22 -1.64
CA PHE A 128 -1.39 13.28 -0.70
C PHE A 128 -0.46 13.98 0.30
N ASP A 129 -0.74 13.78 1.59
CA ASP A 129 0.11 14.25 2.68
C ASP A 129 0.90 13.07 3.25
N LEU A 130 2.23 13.20 3.38
CA LEU A 130 3.04 12.20 4.07
C LEU A 130 2.73 12.23 5.58
N VAL A 131 2.16 11.14 6.09
CA VAL A 131 1.76 10.99 7.51
C VAL A 131 2.58 9.95 8.28
N GLY A 132 3.39 9.15 7.59
CA GLY A 132 4.31 8.25 8.25
C GLY A 132 5.32 7.59 7.32
N VAL A 133 6.36 7.01 7.91
CA VAL A 133 7.34 6.20 7.20
C VAL A 133 7.58 4.90 7.95
N ILE A 134 7.64 3.81 7.20
CA ILE A 134 8.04 2.51 7.69
C ILE A 134 9.53 2.35 7.47
N THR A 135 10.26 2.04 8.53
CA THR A 135 11.67 1.66 8.49
C THR A 135 11.81 0.16 8.69
N HIS A 136 12.87 -0.42 8.15
CA HIS A 136 13.23 -1.80 8.38
C HIS A 136 14.72 -1.87 8.75
N ARG A 137 15.04 -2.31 9.96
CA ARG A 137 16.41 -2.46 10.48
C ARG A 137 16.48 -3.70 11.35
N ASP A 138 17.56 -4.48 11.20
CA ASP A 138 17.82 -5.68 12.00
C ASP A 138 16.64 -6.67 12.05
N GLY A 139 15.97 -6.86 10.91
CA GLY A 139 14.81 -7.75 10.77
C GLY A 139 13.52 -7.23 11.42
N ARG A 140 13.49 -5.96 11.88
CA ARG A 140 12.33 -5.36 12.54
C ARG A 140 11.81 -4.17 11.77
N TYR A 141 10.48 -4.10 11.68
CA TYR A 141 9.77 -2.94 11.15
C TYR A 141 9.51 -1.92 12.26
N GLY A 142 9.67 -0.64 11.95
CA GLY A 142 9.29 0.47 12.83
C GLY A 142 8.49 1.52 12.06
N LEU A 143 7.50 2.12 12.71
CA LEU A 143 6.72 3.24 12.17
C LEU A 143 7.17 4.55 12.82
N ARG A 144 7.41 5.58 11.99
CA ARG A 144 7.65 6.95 12.45
C ARG A 144 6.66 7.91 11.82
N THR A 145 6.13 8.84 12.61
CA THR A 145 5.15 9.86 12.20
C THR A 145 5.63 11.30 12.45
N THR A 146 6.86 11.48 12.91
CA THR A 146 7.48 12.78 13.21
C THR A 146 8.73 13.01 12.35
N ASP A 147 9.13 14.27 12.17
CA ASP A 147 10.31 14.68 11.37
C ASP A 147 10.26 14.18 9.90
N LEU A 148 9.05 14.03 9.35
CA LEU A 148 8.80 13.41 8.04
C LEU A 148 9.32 14.23 6.85
N ALA A 149 9.45 15.56 7.02
CA ALA A 149 9.93 16.46 5.97
C ALA A 149 11.33 16.08 5.43
N LYS A 150 12.12 15.34 6.22
CA LYS A 150 13.47 14.90 5.82
C LYS A 150 13.47 13.60 5.01
N ASP A 151 12.34 12.91 4.90
CA ASP A 151 12.23 11.62 4.22
C ASP A 151 11.95 11.73 2.72
N LEU A 152 11.43 12.87 2.27
CA LEU A 152 11.15 13.12 0.84
C LEU A 152 12.15 14.09 0.20
N VAL A 153 13.36 14.22 0.77
CA VAL A 153 14.43 15.05 0.20
C VAL A 153 15.16 14.25 -0.88
N PRO A 154 15.07 14.62 -2.17
CA PRO A 154 15.74 13.89 -3.25
C PRO A 154 17.26 13.91 -3.08
N ALA A 155 17.93 12.78 -3.36
CA ALA A 155 19.38 12.70 -3.32
C ALA A 155 20.04 13.38 -4.53
N SER A 156 19.29 13.61 -5.62
CA SER A 156 19.73 14.34 -6.80
C SER A 156 19.15 15.76 -6.79
N ARG A 157 19.91 16.71 -7.34
CA ARG A 157 19.43 18.08 -7.59
C ARG A 157 18.70 18.23 -8.94
N VAL A 158 18.70 17.18 -9.77
CA VAL A 158 17.91 17.14 -11.00
C VAL A 158 16.43 17.16 -10.59
N GLY A 159 15.64 18.00 -11.28
CA GLY A 159 14.20 18.13 -11.01
C GLY A 159 13.50 16.78 -11.03
N VAL A 160 12.58 16.59 -10.09
CA VAL A 160 11.72 15.41 -10.04
C VAL A 160 10.53 15.66 -10.97
N ASP A 161 10.30 14.73 -11.90
CA ASP A 161 9.22 14.81 -12.88
C ASP A 161 8.36 13.55 -12.81
N ALA A 162 7.04 13.73 -12.68
CA ALA A 162 6.07 12.66 -12.56
C ALA A 162 6.00 11.82 -13.85
N ASP A 163 6.10 12.44 -15.02
CA ASP A 163 6.02 11.73 -16.30
C ASP A 163 7.26 10.87 -16.52
N ALA A 164 8.45 11.37 -16.18
CA ALA A 164 9.67 10.58 -16.16
C ALA A 164 9.61 9.39 -15.17
N ILE A 165 8.99 9.56 -14.00
CA ILE A 165 8.79 8.45 -13.04
C ILE A 165 7.89 7.37 -13.65
N ARG A 166 6.74 7.76 -14.21
CA ARG A 166 5.81 6.81 -14.87
C ARG A 166 6.48 6.08 -16.03
N ALA A 167 7.21 6.80 -16.88
CA ALA A 167 7.87 6.21 -18.05
C ALA A 167 9.02 5.27 -17.67
N SER A 168 9.79 5.60 -16.62
CA SER A 168 10.91 4.78 -16.19
C SER A 168 10.52 3.63 -15.26
N GLY A 169 9.36 3.72 -14.61
CA GLY A 169 8.94 2.80 -13.55
C GLY A 169 9.86 2.82 -12.33
N ARG A 170 10.64 3.90 -12.14
CA ARG A 170 11.61 4.02 -11.05
C ARG A 170 11.29 5.25 -10.21
N GLY A 171 11.17 5.07 -8.90
CA GLY A 171 10.96 6.16 -7.97
C GLY A 171 12.22 7.00 -7.72
N VAL A 172 11.99 8.13 -7.07
CA VAL A 172 13.03 9.03 -6.58
C VAL A 172 13.82 8.34 -5.50
N ARG A 173 15.15 8.40 -5.62
CA ARG A 173 16.04 8.05 -4.51
C ARG A 173 16.13 9.23 -3.54
N TYR A 174 15.61 9.04 -2.34
CA TYR A 174 15.69 10.02 -1.26
C TYR A 174 16.98 9.89 -0.44
N THR A 175 17.36 10.97 0.26
CA THR A 175 18.54 11.01 1.14
C THR A 175 18.40 10.11 2.37
N ARG A 176 17.19 9.96 2.89
CA ARG A 176 16.83 9.00 3.93
C ARG A 176 16.00 7.89 3.30
N MET A 177 16.49 6.66 3.36
CA MET A 177 15.75 5.53 2.84
C MET A 177 14.82 4.96 3.90
N ALA A 178 13.54 4.88 3.55
CA ALA A 178 12.52 4.13 4.26
C ALA A 178 12.17 2.85 3.48
N PHE A 179 11.61 1.86 4.18
CA PHE A 179 11.06 0.66 3.54
C PHE A 179 9.78 1.00 2.76
N ALA A 180 8.90 1.81 3.36
CA ALA A 180 7.67 2.30 2.75
C ALA A 180 7.28 3.65 3.37
N TYR A 181 6.37 4.34 2.71
CA TYR A 181 5.84 5.65 3.06
C TYR A 181 4.32 5.53 3.16
N VAL A 182 3.74 6.21 4.13
CA VAL A 182 2.29 6.26 4.36
C VAL A 182 1.81 7.66 4.05
N PHE A 183 1.01 7.78 3.00
CA PHE A 183 0.37 9.03 2.62
C PHE A 183 -1.11 9.00 2.99
N ARG A 184 -1.68 10.15 3.32
CA ARG A 184 -3.11 10.32 3.51
C ARG A 184 -3.68 11.09 2.34
N ILE A 185 -4.78 10.61 1.76
CA ILE A 185 -5.50 11.35 0.73
C ILE A 185 -6.33 12.47 1.37
N ALA A 186 -6.25 13.67 0.81
CA ALA A 186 -7.07 14.80 1.22
C ALA A 186 -8.56 14.43 1.16
N VAL A 187 -9.32 14.85 2.17
CA VAL A 187 -10.78 14.84 2.11
C VAL A 187 -11.17 15.98 1.17
N PRO A 188 -11.91 15.73 0.07
CA PRO A 188 -12.44 16.81 -0.73
C PRO A 188 -13.23 17.76 0.18
N ALA A 189 -12.91 19.05 0.17
CA ALA A 189 -13.74 20.04 0.84
C ALA A 189 -15.16 19.87 0.28
N GLY A 190 -16.13 19.62 1.18
CA GLY A 190 -17.47 19.18 0.80
C GLY A 190 -18.07 19.97 -0.35
N GLN A 191 -18.61 19.24 -1.33
CA GLN A 191 -19.58 19.79 -2.30
C GLN A 191 -20.94 19.93 -1.63
#